data_AF-A0A1H1IAM4-F1
#
_entry.id   AF-A0A1H1IAM4-F1
#
_cell.length_a   1.000
_cell.length_b   1.000
_cell.length_c   1.000
_cell.angle_alpha   90.00
_cell.angle_beta   90.00
_cell.angle_gamma   90.00
#
_symmetry.space_group_name_H-M   'P 1'
#
loop_
_entity.id
_entity.type
_entity.pdbx_description
1 polymer ?
#
loop_
_entity_poly.entity_id
_entity_poly.type
_entity_poly.pdbx_seq_one_letter_code
_entity_poly.pdbx_strand_id
1 'polypeptide(L)'
;MQAVHDRSDGRLSIAVDAAPAALEDVSVEVGTRRVRISIDAGDDQHERTVVSPLPIGDDRSAVYHNGILTVTLETEAERLSRR
;
A
#
# COMPACT_ATOMS: atom_id res chain seq x y z
N MET A 1 2.81 -10.95 2.58
CA MET A 1 2.27 -9.57 2.62
C MET A 1 1.90 -9.22 4.04
N GLN A 2 2.25 -8.01 4.46
CA GLN A 2 1.89 -7.43 5.75
C GLN A 2 1.34 -6.02 5.54
N ALA A 3 0.29 -5.65 6.26
CA ALA A 3 -0.25 -4.29 6.28
C ALA A 3 -0.40 -3.83 7.73
N VAL A 4 0.09 -2.64 8.03
CA VAL A 4 0.05 -2.03 9.37
C VAL A 4 -0.50 -0.61 9.23
N HIS A 5 -1.53 -0.30 10.01
CA HIS A 5 -2.05 1.05 10.15
C HIS A 5 -1.65 1.60 11.51
N ASP A 6 -0.83 2.63 11.52
CA ASP A 6 -0.54 3.41 12.71
C ASP A 6 -1.47 4.63 12.75
N ARG A 7 -2.29 4.69 13.80
CA ARG A 7 -3.30 5.73 13.99
C ARG A 7 -2.72 7.01 14.57
N SER A 8 -1.55 6.93 15.20
CA SER A 8 -0.93 8.04 15.93
C SER A 8 -0.25 9.03 14.99
N ASP A 9 0.34 8.51 13.92
CA ASP A 9 0.98 9.24 12.82
C ASP A 9 0.10 9.27 11.56
N GLY A 10 -1.03 8.55 11.56
CA GLY A 10 -1.97 8.50 10.46
C GLY A 10 -1.38 7.82 9.24
N ARG A 11 -0.56 6.78 9.39
CA ARG A 11 0.12 6.11 8.27
C ARG A 11 -0.36 4.67 8.06
N LEU A 12 -0.57 4.31 6.81
CA LEU A 12 -0.74 2.93 6.36
C LEU A 12 0.55 2.48 5.65
N SER A 13 1.17 1.44 6.19
CA SER A 13 2.38 0.82 5.64
C SER A 13 2.07 -0.59 5.15
N ILE A 14 2.38 -0.89 3.89
CA ILE A 14 2.14 -2.18 3.26
C ILE A 14 3.48 -2.71 2.75
N ALA A 15 3.84 -3.93 3.15
CA ALA A 15 5.02 -4.64 2.66
C ALA A 15 4.60 -5.90 1.90
N VAL A 16 5.05 -6.01 0.65
CA VAL A 16 4.79 -7.14 -0.24
C VAL A 16 6.12 -7.73 -0.69
N ASP A 17 6.23 -9.04 -0.54
CA ASP A 17 7.27 -9.81 -1.23
C ASP A 17 6.82 -9.96 -2.68
N ALA A 18 7.57 -9.33 -3.57
CA ALA A 18 7.34 -9.31 -5.01
C ALA A 18 8.42 -10.10 -5.76
N ALA A 19 9.38 -10.72 -5.08
CA ALA A 19 10.37 -11.55 -5.76
C ALA A 19 9.69 -12.75 -6.43
N PRO A 20 10.10 -13.13 -7.65
CA PRO A 20 11.24 -12.61 -8.41
C PRO A 20 10.92 -11.46 -9.38
N ALA A 21 9.72 -10.86 -9.33
CA ALA A 21 9.28 -9.83 -10.28
C ALA A 21 10.16 -8.57 -10.24
N ALA A 22 10.43 -7.97 -11.40
CA ALA A 22 11.15 -6.70 -11.48
C ALA A 22 10.25 -5.52 -11.10
N LEU A 23 10.82 -4.33 -10.91
CA LEU A 23 10.03 -3.14 -10.56
C LEU A 23 9.02 -2.79 -11.65
N GLU A 24 9.38 -2.94 -12.93
CA GLU A 24 8.48 -2.70 -14.06
C GLU A 24 7.23 -3.59 -14.07
N ASP A 25 7.30 -4.75 -13.42
CA ASP A 25 6.22 -5.74 -13.35
C ASP A 25 5.24 -5.44 -12.20
N VAL A 26 5.52 -4.43 -11.37
CA VAL A 26 4.74 -4.11 -10.18
C VAL A 26 3.96 -2.82 -10.38
N SER A 27 2.65 -2.89 -10.21
CA SER A 27 1.77 -1.73 -10.22
C SER A 27 1.07 -1.53 -8.88
N VAL A 28 0.90 -0.26 -8.50
CA VAL A 28 0.19 0.14 -7.29
C VAL A 28 -0.85 1.19 -7.66
N GLU A 29 -2.12 0.86 -7.41
CA GLU A 29 -3.25 1.76 -7.59
C GLU A 29 -3.82 2.15 -6.23
N VAL A 30 -3.95 3.46 -6.01
CA VAL A 30 -4.49 4.01 -4.76
C VAL A 30 -5.83 4.69 -5.06
N GLY A 31 -6.90 4.11 -4.52
CA GLY A 31 -8.22 4.72 -4.45
C GLY A 31 -8.48 5.35 -3.08
N THR A 32 -9.69 5.85 -2.85
CA THR A 32 -10.05 6.58 -1.62
C THR A 32 -9.82 5.77 -0.34
N ARG A 33 -10.03 4.45 -0.34
CA ARG A 33 -9.83 3.57 0.83
C ARG A 33 -9.23 2.22 0.48
N ARG A 34 -8.75 2.06 -0.76
CA ARG A 34 -8.29 0.78 -1.28
C ARG A 34 -6.95 0.98 -1.97
N VAL A 35 -6.04 0.07 -1.68
CA VAL A 35 -4.75 -0.05 -2.38
C VAL A 35 -4.79 -1.36 -3.11
N ARG A 36 -4.67 -1.33 -4.44
CA ARG A 36 -4.45 -2.53 -5.24
C ARG A 36 -2.98 -2.59 -5.60
N ILE A 37 -2.39 -3.76 -5.39
CA ILE A 37 -1.02 -4.09 -5.77
C ILE A 37 -1.11 -5.28 -6.71
N SER A 38 -0.60 -5.10 -7.92
CA SER A 38 -0.54 -6.16 -8.93
C SER A 38 0.91 -6.41 -9.31
N ILE A 39 1.25 -7.69 -9.48
CA ILE A 39 2.56 -8.16 -9.89
C ILE A 39 2.33 -9.04 -11.12
N ASP A 40 2.97 -8.70 -12.23
CA ASP A 40 2.85 -9.37 -13.52
C ASP A 40 4.22 -9.86 -13.98
N ALA A 41 4.64 -11.05 -13.52
CA ALA A 41 5.96 -11.61 -13.76
C ALA A 41 5.93 -12.66 -14.87
N GLY A 42 5.59 -12.23 -16.09
CA GLY A 42 5.52 -13.12 -17.26
C GLY A 42 4.27 -14.00 -17.24
N ASP A 43 4.43 -15.28 -16.86
CA ASP A 43 3.31 -16.23 -16.82
C ASP A 43 2.54 -16.19 -15.48
N ASP A 44 3.09 -15.51 -14.46
CA ASP A 44 2.51 -15.41 -13.13
C ASP A 44 1.94 -14.02 -12.85
N GLN A 45 0.61 -13.96 -12.68
CA GLN A 45 -0.08 -12.75 -12.27
C GLN A 45 -0.61 -12.89 -10.83
N HIS A 46 -0.29 -11.91 -9.98
CA HIS A 46 -0.77 -11.84 -8.61
C HIS A 46 -1.36 -10.47 -8.30
N GLU A 47 -2.63 -10.44 -7.87
CA GLU A 47 -3.28 -9.23 -7.37
C GLU A 47 -3.57 -9.34 -5.88
N ARG A 48 -3.33 -8.26 -5.13
CA ARG A 48 -3.75 -8.10 -3.74
C ARG A 48 -4.39 -6.74 -3.52
N THR A 49 -5.49 -6.73 -2.77
CA THR A 49 -6.16 -5.49 -2.36
C THR A 49 -6.08 -5.35 -0.84
N VAL A 50 -5.63 -4.19 -0.38
CA VAL A 50 -5.64 -3.78 1.02
C VAL A 50 -6.70 -2.69 1.21
N VAL A 51 -7.55 -2.86 2.22
CA VAL A 51 -8.56 -1.85 2.58
C VAL A 51 -8.05 -1.04 3.75
N SER A 52 -7.92 0.27 3.55
CA SER A 52 -7.57 1.20 4.61
C SER A 52 -8.76 1.45 5.53
N PRO A 53 -8.57 1.46 6.87
CA PRO A 53 -9.63 1.82 7.80
C PRO A 53 -10.09 3.27 7.62
N LEU A 54 -9.23 4.16 7.11
CA LEU A 54 -9.51 5.58 6.91
C LEU A 54 -9.28 5.97 5.44
N PRO A 55 -9.86 7.09 4.97
CA PRO A 55 -9.53 7.62 3.66
C PRO A 55 -8.02 7.81 3.49
N ILE A 56 -7.51 7.50 2.31
CA ILE A 56 -6.10 7.66 1.97
C ILE A 56 -5.88 9.09 1.48
N GLY A 57 -4.86 9.73 2.02
CA GLY A 57 -4.47 11.09 1.70
C GLY A 57 -3.65 11.21 0.41
N ASP A 58 -3.01 12.36 0.26
CA ASP A 58 -2.25 12.71 -0.93
C ASP A 58 -0.75 12.43 -0.78
N ASP A 59 -0.22 12.37 0.45
CA ASP A 59 1.16 11.93 0.68
C ASP A 59 1.30 10.40 0.51
N ARG A 60 2.09 10.02 -0.49
CA ARG A 60 2.24 8.62 -0.94
C ARG A 60 3.69 8.38 -1.34
N SER A 61 4.25 7.29 -0.85
CA SER A 61 5.58 6.83 -1.27
C SER A 61 5.58 5.32 -1.50
N ALA A 62 6.40 4.90 -2.45
CA ALA A 62 6.66 3.50 -2.74
C ALA A 62 8.16 3.31 -2.92
N VAL A 63 8.72 2.35 -2.21
CA VAL A 63 10.13 1.97 -2.32
C VAL A 63 10.20 0.49 -2.64
N TYR A 64 10.89 0.16 -3.73
CA TYR A 64 11.18 -1.20 -4.10
C TYR A 64 12.67 -1.47 -3.90
N HIS A 65 12.99 -2.47 -3.09
CA HIS A 65 14.37 -2.83 -2.81
C HIS A 65 14.48 -4.33 -2.53
N ASN A 66 15.39 -5.02 -3.23
CA ASN A 66 15.67 -6.45 -3.07
C ASN A 66 14.42 -7.35 -3.08
N GLY A 67 13.50 -7.14 -4.03
CA GLY A 67 12.29 -7.96 -4.13
C GLY A 67 11.15 -7.54 -3.22
N ILE A 68 11.34 -6.54 -2.36
CA ILE A 68 10.32 -6.09 -1.41
C ILE A 68 9.80 -4.72 -1.84
N LEU A 69 8.49 -4.65 -2.11
CA LEU A 69 7.76 -3.41 -2.27
C LEU A 69 7.25 -2.95 -0.91
N THR A 70 7.65 -1.75 -0.49
CA THR A 70 7.08 -1.05 0.67
C THR A 70 6.29 0.17 0.19
N VAL A 71 5.00 0.21 0.48
CA VAL A 71 4.10 1.33 0.19
C VAL A 71 3.75 2.01 1.50
N THR A 72 3.97 3.33 1.60
CA THR A 72 3.58 4.13 2.74
C THR A 72 2.60 5.21 2.28
N LEU A 73 1.45 5.27 2.93
CA LEU A 73 0.36 6.17 2.59
C LEU A 73 -0.05 6.96 3.82
N GLU A 74 -0.24 8.27 3.67
CA GLU A 74 -1.02 9.04 4.63
C GLU A 74 -2.47 8.54 4.64
N THR A 75 -3.06 8.53 5.81
CA THR A 75 -4.48 8.31 6.03
C THR A 75 -5.05 9.52 6.75
N GLU A 76 -6.23 9.96 6.31
CA GLU A 76 -6.93 11.04 6.98
C GLU A 76 -7.19 10.63 8.43
N ALA A 77 -6.79 11.48 9.39
CA ALA A 77 -7.13 11.25 10.78
C ALA A 77 -8.64 11.06 10.90
N GLU A 78 -9.08 10.12 11.74
CA GLU A 78 -10.44 10.19 12.25
C GLU A 78 -10.55 11.59 12.84
N ARG A 79 -11.43 12.43 12.28
CA ARG A 79 -11.90 13.61 13.01
C ARG A 79 -12.54 13.07 14.28
N LEU A 80 -11.73 12.87 15.32
CA LEU A 80 -12.18 12.67 16.68
C LEU A 80 -12.98 13.92 16.98
N SER A 81 -14.30 13.80 16.84
CA SER A 81 -15.25 14.66 17.52
C SER A 81 -14.93 14.57 19.01
N ARG A 82 -14.01 15.41 19.49
CA ARG A 82 -14.08 15.93 20.84
C ARG A 82 -15.31 16.84 20.87
N ARG A 83 -16.45 16.23 21.22
CA ARG A 83 -17.54 16.97 21.87
C ARG A 83 -17.25 17.01 23.35
#